data_AF-A0A1H6M0R7-F1
#
_entry.id   AF-A0A1H6M0R7-F1
#
_cell.length_a   1.000
_cell.length_b   1.000
_cell.length_c   1.000
_cell.angle_alpha   90.00
_cell.angle_beta   90.00
_cell.angle_gamma   90.00
#
_symmetry.space_group_name_H-M   'P 1'
#
loop_
_entity.id
_entity.type
_entity.pdbx_description
1 polymer ?
#
loop_
_entity_poly.entity_id
_entity_poly.type
_entity_poly.pdbx_seq_one_letter_code
_entity_poly.pdbx_strand_id
1 'polypeptide(L)'
;MNDKTELNVISKRVSDKQYFKEVSHNNTGETSLISSVNLAYKNKEQNLKASIFAESEQLVGDNNDAEYRRAPEISINKKVVGLNGREVNFSIISTQFKHKTKGANETGIRTHAQATFGRDIKTNAYSLQPKFEISKTKYVMDDKTKKTVPSIALVLTLSCFLKEILVYLVKV
;
A
#
# COMPACT_ATOMS: atom_id res chain seq x y z
N MET A 1 -24.19 -4.88 1.99
CA MET A 1 -22.81 -5.03 2.52
C MET A 1 -22.85 -4.88 4.04
N ASN A 2 -21.85 -5.37 4.77
CA ASN A 2 -21.78 -5.22 6.23
C ASN A 2 -20.89 -4.04 6.66
N ASP A 3 -20.90 -3.74 7.94
CA ASP A 3 -20.10 -2.70 8.60
C ASP A 3 -18.57 -2.86 8.46
N LYS A 4 -18.11 -4.09 8.18
CA LYS A 4 -16.69 -4.42 8.01
C LYS A 4 -16.22 -4.37 6.55
N THR A 5 -17.10 -4.19 5.58
CA THR A 5 -16.77 -4.24 4.14
C THR A 5 -17.14 -2.95 3.43
N GLU A 6 -16.18 -2.34 2.76
CA GLU A 6 -16.32 -1.10 1.98
C GLU A 6 -16.05 -1.41 0.50
N LEU A 7 -16.92 -0.95 -0.39
CA LEU A 7 -16.73 -1.03 -1.84
C LEU A 7 -16.77 0.39 -2.38
N ASN A 8 -15.68 0.81 -3.01
CA ASN A 8 -15.60 2.05 -3.75
C ASN A 8 -15.43 1.73 -5.23
N VAL A 9 -16.30 2.29 -6.07
CA VAL A 9 -16.26 2.13 -7.52
C VAL A 9 -16.29 3.52 -8.15
N ILE A 10 -15.26 3.83 -8.92
CA ILE A 10 -15.20 5.01 -9.77
C ILE A 10 -15.28 4.50 -11.21
N SER A 11 -16.36 4.85 -11.92
CA SER A 11 -16.54 4.50 -13.32
C SER A 11 -16.54 5.76 -14.16
N LYS A 12 -15.45 5.95 -14.91
CA LYS A 12 -15.32 7.00 -15.92
C LYS A 12 -15.17 6.31 -17.27
N ARG A 13 -16.18 6.45 -18.13
CA ARG A 13 -16.20 5.85 -19.46
C ARG A 13 -16.95 6.72 -20.44
N VAL A 14 -16.41 6.80 -21.66
CA VAL A 14 -17.04 7.45 -22.81
C VAL A 14 -17.09 6.48 -23.99
N SER A 15 -17.93 6.77 -24.98
CA SER A 15 -18.13 5.94 -26.18
C SER A 15 -16.86 5.81 -27.03
N ASP A 16 -16.17 6.92 -27.21
CA ASP A 16 -15.08 7.07 -28.17
C ASP A 16 -14.05 8.10 -27.67
N LYS A 17 -12.91 8.19 -28.36
CA LYS A 17 -11.82 9.06 -27.95
C LYS A 17 -12.11 10.55 -28.15
N GLN A 18 -12.95 10.89 -29.12
CA GLN A 18 -13.24 12.29 -29.50
C GLN A 18 -14.47 12.85 -28.79
N TYR A 19 -15.14 12.05 -27.95
CA TYR A 19 -16.33 12.40 -27.18
C TYR A 19 -16.28 13.81 -26.56
N PHE A 20 -15.18 14.19 -25.90
CA PHE A 20 -15.06 15.51 -25.26
C PHE A 20 -14.91 16.69 -26.22
N LYS A 21 -14.59 16.44 -27.49
CA LYS A 21 -14.60 17.47 -28.55
C LYS A 21 -15.95 17.59 -29.24
N GLU A 22 -16.62 16.45 -29.43
CA GLU A 22 -17.90 16.38 -30.12
C GLU A 22 -19.06 16.84 -29.23
N VAL A 23 -18.95 16.63 -27.92
CA VAL A 23 -19.93 17.07 -26.93
C VAL A 23 -19.32 18.20 -26.10
N SER A 24 -19.88 19.41 -26.20
CA SER A 24 -19.44 20.58 -25.43
C SER A 24 -19.35 20.24 -23.94
N HIS A 25 -18.12 20.25 -23.42
CA HIS A 25 -17.78 19.99 -22.03
C HIS A 25 -16.76 21.02 -21.57
N ASN A 26 -16.73 21.32 -20.27
CA ASN A 26 -15.74 22.22 -19.70
C ASN A 26 -14.32 21.61 -19.62
N ASN A 27 -14.18 20.30 -19.86
CA ASN A 27 -12.94 19.51 -19.71
C ASN A 27 -12.38 18.98 -21.05
N THR A 28 -12.35 19.79 -22.10
CA THR A 28 -11.84 19.40 -23.44
C THR A 28 -10.36 19.02 -23.49
N GLY A 29 -9.61 19.29 -22.41
CA GLY A 29 -8.17 19.01 -22.29
C GLY A 29 -7.79 17.70 -21.59
N GLU A 30 -8.75 16.88 -21.12
CA GLU A 30 -8.42 15.58 -20.52
C GLU A 30 -7.95 14.58 -21.59
N THR A 31 -6.88 13.84 -21.27
CA THR A 31 -6.24 12.84 -22.16
C THR A 31 -6.48 11.40 -21.71
N SER A 32 -6.98 11.19 -20.49
CA SER A 32 -7.32 9.85 -19.99
C SER A 32 -8.43 9.88 -18.94
N LEU A 33 -9.24 8.82 -18.94
CA LEU A 33 -10.27 8.52 -17.96
C LEU A 33 -9.84 7.31 -17.14
N ILE A 34 -9.74 7.50 -15.84
CA ILE A 34 -9.35 6.44 -14.90
C ILE A 34 -10.61 5.94 -14.20
N SER A 35 -10.88 4.66 -14.38
CA SER A 35 -11.84 3.90 -13.60
C SER A 35 -11.11 3.06 -12.55
N SER A 36 -11.69 2.90 -11.37
CA SER A 36 -11.11 2.07 -10.32
C SER A 36 -12.17 1.38 -9.48
N VAL A 37 -11.77 0.25 -8.89
CA VAL A 37 -12.56 -0.49 -7.91
C VAL A 37 -11.66 -0.82 -6.73
N ASN A 38 -12.16 -0.57 -5.53
CA ASN A 38 -11.52 -0.93 -4.28
C ASN A 38 -12.54 -1.67 -3.41
N LEU A 39 -12.27 -2.93 -3.11
CA LEU A 39 -13.00 -3.71 -2.13
C LEU A 39 -12.11 -3.87 -0.90
N ALA A 40 -12.50 -3.28 0.22
CA ALA A 40 -11.76 -3.33 1.47
C ALA A 40 -12.57 -4.03 2.56
N TYR A 41 -11.92 -4.92 3.29
CA TYR A 41 -12.43 -5.52 4.52
C TYR A 41 -11.60 -5.01 5.70
N LYS A 42 -12.27 -4.48 6.73
CA LYS A 42 -11.64 -3.93 7.93
C LYS A 42 -12.34 -4.46 9.16
N ASN A 43 -11.71 -5.41 9.84
CA ASN A 43 -12.16 -5.91 11.13
C ASN A 43 -11.31 -5.29 12.24
N LYS A 44 -11.82 -4.22 12.86
CA LYS A 44 -11.14 -3.50 13.94
C LYS A 44 -10.94 -4.36 15.19
N GLU A 45 -11.93 -5.17 15.56
CA GLU A 45 -11.88 -6.07 16.73
C GLU A 45 -10.74 -7.08 16.61
N GLN A 46 -10.53 -7.61 15.40
CA GLN A 46 -9.47 -8.56 15.12
C GLN A 46 -8.21 -7.92 14.56
N ASN A 47 -8.13 -6.58 14.45
CA ASN A 47 -6.99 -5.89 13.85
C ASN A 47 -6.55 -6.47 12.48
N LEU A 48 -7.53 -6.84 11.65
CA LEU A 48 -7.32 -7.44 10.33
C LEU A 48 -7.86 -6.50 9.26
N LYS A 49 -7.03 -6.24 8.25
CA LYS A 49 -7.39 -5.50 7.05
C LYS A 49 -7.05 -6.34 5.83
N ALA A 50 -7.92 -6.37 4.85
CA ALA A 50 -7.63 -6.91 3.54
C ALA A 50 -8.22 -5.99 2.48
N SER A 51 -7.59 -5.87 1.33
CA SER A 51 -8.15 -5.13 0.21
C SER A 51 -7.80 -5.74 -1.13
N ILE A 52 -8.67 -5.53 -2.09
CA ILE A 52 -8.45 -5.78 -3.51
C ILE A 52 -8.71 -4.45 -4.22
N PHE A 53 -7.69 -3.94 -4.89
CA PHE A 53 -7.77 -2.72 -5.68
C PHE A 53 -7.50 -3.07 -7.14
N ALA A 54 -8.19 -2.46 -8.09
CA ALA A 54 -7.85 -2.52 -9.50
C ALA A 54 -8.22 -1.21 -10.17
N GLU A 55 -7.45 -0.82 -11.18
CA GLU A 55 -7.74 0.36 -11.99
C GLU A 55 -7.62 0.04 -13.48
N SER A 56 -8.28 0.87 -14.27
CA SER A 56 -8.26 0.82 -15.72
C SER A 56 -8.22 2.22 -16.28
N GLU A 57 -7.43 2.40 -17.32
CA GLU A 57 -7.25 3.65 -18.04
C GLU A 57 -7.88 3.52 -19.43
N GLN A 58 -8.76 4.46 -19.77
CA GLN A 58 -9.24 4.72 -21.13
C GLN A 58 -8.65 6.03 -21.62
N LEU A 59 -7.87 6.00 -22.71
CA LEU A 59 -7.36 7.22 -23.34
C LEU A 59 -8.48 7.94 -24.09
N VAL A 60 -8.44 9.27 -24.06
CA VAL A 60 -9.36 10.19 -24.75
C VAL A 60 -8.56 11.35 -25.35
N GLY A 61 -9.11 12.02 -26.37
CA GLY A 61 -8.42 13.06 -27.12
C GLY A 61 -7.37 12.54 -28.13
N ASP A 62 -6.54 13.47 -28.61
CA ASP A 62 -5.56 13.21 -29.68
C ASP A 62 -4.21 12.72 -29.18
N ASN A 63 -3.81 13.14 -27.97
CA ASN A 63 -2.55 12.73 -27.36
C ASN A 63 -2.71 11.34 -26.74
N ASN A 64 -2.12 10.33 -27.40
CA ASN A 64 -2.36 8.91 -27.15
C ASN A 64 -1.16 8.20 -26.50
N ASP A 65 -0.34 8.92 -25.73
CA ASP A 65 0.72 8.29 -24.96
C ASP A 65 0.15 7.73 -23.67
N ALA A 66 -0.07 6.42 -23.73
CA ALA A 66 -0.60 5.66 -22.64
C ALA A 66 0.54 5.47 -21.63
N GLU A 67 0.62 6.25 -20.57
CA GLU A 67 1.78 6.19 -19.67
C GLU A 67 1.71 5.01 -18.69
N TYR A 68 0.50 4.55 -18.34
CA TYR A 68 0.39 3.64 -17.20
C TYR A 68 -0.88 2.78 -17.17
N ARG A 69 -0.77 1.48 -16.87
CA ARG A 69 -1.95 0.65 -16.54
C ARG A 69 -1.59 -0.15 -15.30
N ARG A 70 -1.96 0.34 -14.10
CA ARG A 70 -1.76 -0.50 -12.91
C ARG A 70 -2.67 -1.71 -12.97
N ALA A 71 -2.12 -2.72 -12.34
CA ALA A 71 -2.70 -4.00 -12.06
C ALA A 71 -3.73 -4.01 -10.94
N PRO A 72 -4.43 -5.14 -10.80
CA PRO A 72 -4.98 -5.49 -9.51
C PRO A 72 -3.86 -5.62 -8.45
N GLU A 73 -4.13 -5.08 -7.27
CA GLU A 73 -3.35 -5.22 -6.05
C GLU A 73 -4.20 -5.90 -4.98
N ILE A 74 -3.59 -6.87 -4.29
CA ILE A 74 -4.16 -7.50 -3.11
C ILE A 74 -3.29 -7.15 -1.92
N SER A 75 -3.90 -6.67 -0.84
CA SER A 75 -3.21 -6.40 0.42
C SER A 75 -3.88 -7.15 1.57
N ILE A 76 -3.09 -7.67 2.50
CA ILE A 76 -3.56 -8.24 3.76
C ILE A 76 -2.62 -7.74 4.86
N ASN A 77 -3.20 -7.17 5.91
CA ASN A 77 -2.49 -6.69 7.09
C ASN A 77 -3.15 -7.22 8.36
N LYS A 78 -2.35 -7.79 9.26
CA LYS A 78 -2.79 -8.28 10.57
C LYS A 78 -1.88 -7.73 11.64
N LYS A 79 -2.47 -7.08 12.64
CA LYS A 79 -1.77 -6.63 13.84
C LYS A 79 -2.16 -7.51 15.02
N VAL A 80 -1.17 -7.92 15.81
CA VAL A 80 -1.34 -8.67 17.05
C VAL A 80 -0.68 -7.88 18.17
N VAL A 81 -1.43 -7.63 19.24
CA VAL A 81 -0.92 -6.97 20.45
C VAL A 81 -1.10 -7.94 21.61
N GLY A 82 -0.03 -8.20 22.37
CA GLY A 82 -0.06 -9.17 23.46
C GLY A 82 1.25 -9.25 24.23
N LEU A 83 1.37 -10.22 25.15
CA LEU A 83 2.61 -10.54 25.85
C LEU A 83 3.33 -9.33 26.48
N ASN A 84 2.62 -8.56 27.32
CA ASN A 84 3.14 -7.37 28.03
C ASN A 84 3.60 -6.24 27.10
N GLY A 85 2.71 -5.77 26.23
CA GLY A 85 2.94 -4.59 25.38
C GLY A 85 3.82 -4.86 24.15
N ARG A 86 3.94 -6.12 23.72
CA ARG A 86 4.55 -6.48 22.44
C ARG A 86 3.51 -6.34 21.33
N GLU A 87 3.94 -5.83 20.20
CA GLU A 87 3.16 -5.66 19.00
C GLU A 87 3.86 -6.34 17.84
N VAL A 88 3.11 -7.08 17.03
CA VAL A 88 3.60 -7.65 15.78
C VAL A 88 2.62 -7.29 14.67
N ASN A 89 3.12 -6.65 13.63
CA ASN A 89 2.38 -6.31 12.42
C ASN A 89 2.88 -7.16 11.26
N PHE A 90 1.99 -7.95 10.68
CA PHE A 90 2.24 -8.71 9.47
C PHE A 90 1.55 -8.02 8.30
N SER A 91 2.25 -7.86 7.18
CA SER A 91 1.69 -7.33 5.94
C SER A 91 2.18 -8.15 4.75
N ILE A 92 1.26 -8.45 3.83
CA ILE A 92 1.57 -9.00 2.53
C ILE A 92 0.82 -8.21 1.47
N ILE A 93 1.55 -7.79 0.43
CA ILE A 93 1.03 -7.03 -0.70
C ILE A 93 1.48 -7.75 -1.96
N SER A 94 0.54 -8.09 -2.83
CA SER A 94 0.82 -8.63 -4.15
C SER A 94 0.22 -7.70 -5.20
N THR A 95 1.09 -7.16 -6.05
CA THR A 95 0.72 -6.25 -7.12
C THR A 95 1.20 -6.88 -8.42
N GLN A 96 0.30 -7.08 -9.38
CA GLN A 96 0.76 -7.29 -10.76
C GLN A 96 1.29 -5.94 -11.30
N PHE A 97 2.01 -5.90 -12.39
CA PHE A 97 2.35 -4.63 -13.07
C PHE A 97 2.60 -4.91 -14.53
N LYS A 98 2.18 -3.99 -15.41
CA LYS A 98 2.35 -4.07 -16.86
C LYS A 98 3.04 -2.80 -17.35
N HIS A 99 4.23 -2.94 -17.92
CA HIS A 99 4.96 -1.91 -18.64
C HIS A 99 4.54 -1.96 -20.12
N LYS A 100 4.38 -0.78 -20.75
CA LYS A 100 3.90 -0.66 -22.14
C LYS A 100 5.03 -0.70 -23.18
N THR A 101 6.29 -0.51 -22.79
CA THR A 101 7.42 -0.44 -23.71
C THR A 101 7.92 -1.83 -24.12
N LYS A 102 7.72 -2.21 -25.38
CA LYS A 102 8.29 -3.43 -25.97
C LYS A 102 9.82 -3.38 -25.96
N GLY A 103 10.48 -4.37 -25.37
CA GLY A 103 11.93 -4.59 -25.40
C GLY A 103 12.60 -4.86 -24.03
N ALA A 104 11.93 -4.73 -22.89
CA ALA A 104 12.59 -4.91 -21.58
C ALA A 104 11.63 -5.40 -20.48
N ASN A 105 11.60 -6.72 -20.23
CA ASN A 105 11.07 -7.36 -19.01
C ASN A 105 9.71 -6.78 -18.52
N GLU A 106 8.67 -6.93 -19.34
CA GLU A 106 7.59 -5.93 -19.41
C GLU A 106 6.39 -6.14 -18.48
N THR A 107 6.25 -7.28 -17.82
CA THR A 107 5.10 -7.53 -16.94
C THR A 107 5.51 -8.54 -15.88
N GLY A 108 4.94 -8.42 -14.69
CA GLY A 108 5.17 -9.39 -13.64
C GLY A 108 4.29 -9.20 -12.43
N ILE A 109 4.55 -10.02 -11.42
CA ILE A 109 3.94 -9.97 -10.10
C ILE A 109 5.04 -9.68 -9.10
N ARG A 110 4.83 -8.65 -8.28
CA ARG A 110 5.63 -8.36 -7.10
C ARG A 110 4.84 -8.78 -5.88
N THR A 111 5.40 -9.69 -5.08
CA THR A 111 4.87 -10.03 -3.75
C THR A 111 5.84 -9.54 -2.70
N HIS A 112 5.38 -8.62 -1.86
CA HIS A 112 6.10 -8.08 -0.72
C HIS A 112 5.48 -8.59 0.57
N ALA A 113 6.29 -9.17 1.46
CA ALA A 113 5.87 -9.58 2.79
C ALA A 113 6.77 -8.92 3.83
N GLN A 114 6.17 -8.40 4.90
CA GLN A 114 6.88 -7.79 6.01
C GLN A 114 6.32 -8.25 7.36
N ALA A 115 7.21 -8.29 8.35
CA ALA A 115 6.87 -8.43 9.75
C ALA A 115 7.59 -7.34 10.54
N THR A 116 6.81 -6.50 11.23
CA THR A 116 7.32 -5.42 12.08
C THR A 116 6.99 -5.76 13.54
N PHE A 117 8.03 -5.92 14.34
CA PHE A 117 7.97 -6.21 15.77
C PHE A 117 8.23 -4.94 16.55
N GLY A 118 7.35 -4.60 17.47
CA GLY A 118 7.45 -3.45 18.35
C GLY A 118 7.27 -3.85 19.79
N ARG A 119 7.85 -3.08 20.70
CA ARG A 119 7.53 -3.19 22.13
C ARG A 119 7.57 -1.80 22.75
N ASP A 120 6.54 -1.47 23.50
CA ASP A 120 6.56 -0.28 24.35
C ASP A 120 7.12 -0.65 25.73
N ILE A 121 8.19 0.01 26.14
CA ILE A 121 8.80 -0.14 27.47
C ILE A 121 8.68 1.20 28.18
N LYS A 122 7.77 1.28 29.14
CA LYS A 122 7.49 2.51 29.89
C LYS A 122 7.86 2.32 31.36
N THR A 123 8.64 3.24 31.88
CA THR A 123 8.93 3.40 33.31
C THR A 123 8.55 4.81 33.76
N ASN A 124 8.74 5.11 35.04
CA ASN A 124 8.54 6.47 35.56
C ASN A 124 9.59 7.46 35.03
N ALA A 125 10.81 6.98 34.73
CA ALA A 125 11.92 7.83 34.29
C ALA A 125 12.04 7.93 32.76
N TYR A 126 11.58 6.93 32.01
CA TYR A 126 11.73 6.92 30.55
C TYR A 126 10.65 6.11 29.81
N SER A 127 10.57 6.34 28.51
CA SER A 127 9.78 5.57 27.56
C SER A 127 10.66 5.17 26.37
N LEU A 128 10.75 3.88 26.10
CA LEU A 128 11.53 3.30 25.01
C LEU A 128 10.61 2.51 24.08
N GLN A 129 10.78 2.68 22.77
CA GLN A 129 10.04 1.94 21.76
C GLN A 129 11.00 1.31 20.74
N PRO A 130 11.59 0.14 21.04
CA PRO A 130 12.29 -0.66 20.03
C PRO A 130 11.32 -1.13 18.95
N LYS A 131 11.75 -1.01 17.70
CA LYS A 131 11.09 -1.54 16.51
C LYS A 131 12.11 -2.31 15.67
N PHE A 132 11.73 -3.50 15.26
CA PHE A 132 12.51 -4.38 14.38
C PHE A 132 11.62 -4.78 13.21
N GLU A 133 12.08 -4.54 11.99
CA GLU A 133 11.37 -4.91 10.78
C GLU A 133 12.21 -5.84 9.93
N ILE A 134 11.57 -6.89 9.44
CA ILE A 134 12.10 -7.77 8.41
C ILE A 134 11.11 -7.81 7.25
N SER A 135 11.63 -7.69 6.03
CA SER A 135 10.80 -7.80 4.83
C SER A 135 11.49 -8.56 3.72
N LYS A 136 10.67 -9.16 2.87
CA LYS A 136 11.09 -9.93 1.70
C LYS A 136 10.21 -9.55 0.53
N THR A 137 10.83 -9.18 -0.58
CA THR A 137 10.14 -8.93 -1.85
C THR A 137 10.55 -9.99 -2.85
N LYS A 138 9.58 -10.55 -3.56
CA LYS A 138 9.80 -11.48 -4.66
C LYS A 138 9.15 -10.93 -5.93
N TYR A 139 9.92 -10.92 -7.01
CA TYR A 139 9.44 -10.62 -8.35
C TYR A 139 9.31 -11.91 -9.15
N VAL A 140 8.19 -12.06 -9.85
CA VAL A 140 7.94 -13.10 -10.85
C VAL A 140 7.64 -12.38 -12.15
N MET A 141 8.55 -12.46 -13.11
CA MET A 141 8.44 -11.78 -14.41
C MET A 141 7.89 -12.74 -15.47
N ASP A 142 7.11 -12.20 -16.42
CA ASP A 142 6.47 -12.96 -17.51
C ASP A 142 7.40 -13.22 -18.71
N ASP A 143 8.63 -12.72 -18.71
CA ASP A 143 9.60 -12.93 -19.79
C ASP A 143 9.97 -14.42 -19.96
N LYS A 144 10.35 -14.81 -21.19
CA LYS A 144 10.69 -16.19 -21.58
C LYS A 144 11.82 -16.79 -20.74
N THR A 145 12.65 -15.94 -20.13
CA THR A 145 13.61 -16.32 -19.08
C THR A 145 13.05 -15.95 -17.72
N LYS A 146 12.39 -16.89 -17.03
CA LYS A 146 11.77 -16.67 -15.71
C LYS A 146 12.83 -16.23 -14.69
N LYS A 147 13.05 -14.93 -14.54
CA LYS A 147 13.95 -14.36 -13.54
C LYS A 147 13.17 -14.16 -12.24
N THR A 148 13.55 -14.92 -11.21
CA THR A 148 13.10 -14.68 -9.84
C THR A 148 14.20 -13.91 -9.12
N VAL A 149 13.93 -12.66 -8.74
CA VAL A 149 14.88 -11.85 -7.97
C VAL A 149 14.27 -11.61 -6.58
N PRO A 150 14.75 -12.29 -5.53
CA PRO A 150 14.36 -11.99 -4.16
C PRO A 150 15.21 -10.82 -3.62
N SER A 151 14.58 -9.88 -2.92
CA SER A 151 15.26 -8.92 -2.06
C SER A 151 14.82 -9.10 -0.62
N ILE A 152 15.76 -8.95 0.32
CA ILE A 152 15.52 -9.03 1.76
C ILE A 152 16.01 -7.72 2.36
N ALA A 153 15.22 -7.12 3.25
CA ALA A 153 15.60 -5.94 4.00
C ALA A 153 15.40 -6.17 5.50
N LEU A 154 16.31 -5.57 6.28
CA LEU A 154 16.33 -5.60 7.74
C LEU A 154 16.45 -4.16 8.22
N VAL A 155 15.55 -3.72 9.08
CA VAL A 155 15.56 -2.36 9.64
C VAL A 155 15.39 -2.42 11.15
N LEU A 156 16.26 -1.75 11.89
CA LEU A 156 16.15 -1.57 13.33
C LEU A 156 15.96 -0.08 13.63
N THR A 157 14.96 0.24 14.45
CA THR A 157 14.66 1.60 14.87
C THR A 157 14.44 1.62 16.37
N LEU A 158 15.02 2.60 17.06
CA LEU A 158 14.87 2.79 18.49
C LEU A 158 14.50 4.24 18.77
N SER A 159 13.40 4.45 19.49
CA SER A 159 13.01 5.77 19.98
C SER A 159 13.01 5.78 21.50
N CYS A 160 13.62 6.80 22.12
CA CYS A 160 13.73 6.96 23.57
C CYS A 160 13.31 8.37 24.00
N PHE A 161 12.56 8.46 25.09
CA PHE A 161 12.15 9.72 25.71
C PHE A 161 12.40 9.64 27.21
N LEU A 162 13.09 10.63 27.78
CA LEU A 162 13.18 10.82 29.23
C LEU A 162 11.92 11.54 29.70
N LYS A 163 11.38 11.14 30.85
CA LYS A 163 10.32 11.89 31.53
C LYS A 163 10.99 12.70 32.63
N GLU A 164 10.84 14.02 32.59
CA GLU A 164 11.44 14.92 33.58
C GLU A 164 11.11 14.45 35.00
N ILE A 165 12.16 14.27 35.80
CA ILE A 165 12.04 14.14 37.26
C ILE A 165 11.93 15.57 37.77
N LEU A 166 10.73 16.01 38.15
CA LEU A 166 10.58 17.20 38.99
C LEU A 166 11.22 16.88 40.35
N VAL A 167 12.51 17.20 40.51
CA VAL A 167 13.18 17.15 41.80
C VAL A 167 12.58 18.28 42.63
N TYR A 168 11.67 17.93 43.54
CA TYR A 168 11.25 18.81 44.62
C TYR A 168 12.46 19.05 45.54
N LEU A 169 13.25 20.09 45.24
CA LEU A 169 14.11 20.73 46.23
C LEU A 169 13.27 21.78 46.96
N VAL A 170 12.52 21.33 47.96
CA VAL A 170 11.93 22.21 48.98
C VAL A 170 12.43 21.75 50.35
N LYS A 171 13.21 22.67 50.96
CA LYS A 171 13.59 22.78 52.39
C LYS A 171 14.52 21.72 52.98
N VAL A 172 15.76 22.13 53.23
CA VAL A 172 16.26 22.39 54.60
C VAL A 172 17.05 23.69 54.57
#